data_AF-A0A0G0TX23-F1
#
_entry.id   AF-A0A0G0TX23-F1
#
_cell.length_a   1.000
_cell.length_b   1.000
_cell.length_c   1.000
_cell.angle_alpha   90.00
_cell.angle_beta   90.00
_cell.angle_gamma   90.00
#
_symmetry.space_group_name_H-M   'P 1'
#
loop_
_entity.id
_entity.type
_entity.pdbx_description
1 polymer ?
#
loop_
_entity_poly.entity_id
_entity_poly.type
_entity_poly.pdbx_seq_one_letter_code
_entity_poly.pdbx_strand_id
1 'polypeptide(L)'
;MHFVRIILTQLDGNRRFLVYNSLMKSITTWDYSLDSETRRLLHTAHLIAIGFYRVNQFLVLPYSYKAHDASIVTFPDLPYLTIHNFWKEVQHITVGQFPLHIKESLLQSTKTLVENAHIQKPQSDTIQKIWQRAEPAILDGIYSLVPNKKGTIQKIIIHPTSFGSTCSFNIITHNINYIELYLQEGLGVATITEALISSLTREDVFEKLGGLWQESELLADWLVTQSSLAQIVKHYDNTNTFSPTIKGIRNKEQPQLTLDSEQFYKKLGIPTGTPPFSLTSDTPTLYAHPIQNLTDTETRILNLFIQKALVLSKRSSYACKHVCYFYCYHMLFRHPQFLIYCSNFNR
;
A
#
# COMPACT_ATOMS: atom_id res chain seq x y z
N MET A 1 17.73 -9.68 -35.17
CA MET A 1 18.73 -10.07 -34.13
C MET A 1 20.19 -9.96 -34.58
N HIS A 2 20.57 -10.34 -35.81
CA HIS A 2 21.98 -10.26 -36.27
C HIS A 2 22.55 -8.82 -36.34
N PHE A 3 21.75 -7.85 -36.79
CA PHE A 3 22.18 -6.45 -36.90
C PHE A 3 22.45 -5.76 -35.54
N VAL A 4 21.67 -6.13 -34.51
CA VAL A 4 21.81 -5.60 -33.14
C VAL A 4 23.11 -6.06 -32.49
N ARG A 5 23.52 -7.31 -32.74
CA ARG A 5 24.80 -7.85 -32.25
C ARG A 5 26.01 -7.07 -32.80
N ILE A 6 25.98 -6.69 -34.07
CA ILE A 6 27.09 -6.00 -34.75
C ILE A 6 27.31 -4.60 -34.17
N ILE A 7 26.23 -3.84 -33.93
CA ILE A 7 26.31 -2.48 -33.36
C ILE A 7 26.82 -2.54 -31.91
N LEU A 8 26.33 -3.48 -31.12
CA LEU A 8 26.76 -3.63 -29.73
C LEU A 8 28.24 -4.02 -29.63
N THR A 9 28.80 -4.82 -30.54
CA THR A 9 30.22 -5.21 -30.47
C THR A 9 31.22 -4.06 -30.70
N GLN A 10 30.80 -2.92 -31.23
CA GLN A 10 31.69 -1.79 -31.57
C GLN A 10 31.68 -0.64 -30.55
N LEU A 11 30.81 -0.69 -29.54
CA LEU A 11 30.63 0.39 -28.57
C LEU A 11 31.41 0.10 -27.27
N ASP A 12 31.81 1.13 -26.52
CA ASP A 12 32.33 0.98 -25.16
C ASP A 12 31.23 0.48 -24.19
N GLY A 13 31.60 0.05 -22.98
CA GLY A 13 30.67 -0.55 -22.02
C GLY A 13 29.44 0.31 -21.70
N ASN A 14 29.61 1.63 -21.60
CA ASN A 14 28.51 2.56 -21.33
C ASN A 14 27.63 2.78 -22.57
N ARG A 15 28.22 2.89 -23.76
CA ARG A 15 27.48 3.06 -25.02
C ARG A 15 26.75 1.79 -25.44
N ARG A 16 27.32 0.60 -25.18
CA ARG A 16 26.63 -0.69 -25.37
C ARG A 16 25.36 -0.77 -24.53
N PHE A 17 25.45 -0.39 -23.27
CA PHE A 17 24.34 -0.37 -22.34
C PHE A 17 23.23 0.57 -22.82
N LEU A 18 23.57 1.79 -23.22
CA LEU A 18 22.62 2.77 -23.74
C LEU A 18 21.91 2.31 -25.02
N VAL A 19 22.64 1.70 -25.96
CA VAL A 19 22.07 1.23 -27.23
C VAL A 19 21.26 -0.07 -27.07
N TYR A 20 21.66 -0.97 -26.18
CA TYR A 20 20.86 -2.15 -25.85
C TYR A 20 19.52 -1.75 -25.21
N ASN A 21 19.55 -0.79 -24.29
CA ASN A 21 18.37 -0.27 -23.62
C ASN A 21 17.43 0.47 -24.59
N SER A 22 17.96 1.16 -25.61
CA SER A 22 17.12 1.83 -26.62
C SER A 22 16.45 0.85 -27.60
N LEU A 23 16.92 -0.41 -27.68
CA LEU A 23 16.42 -1.44 -28.61
C LEU A 23 15.42 -2.41 -27.97
N MET A 24 15.31 -2.41 -26.64
CA MET A 24 14.27 -3.15 -25.94
C MET A 24 12.96 -2.36 -26.02
N LYS A 25 11.92 -2.98 -26.59
CA LYS A 25 10.57 -2.42 -26.53
C LYS A 25 10.15 -2.42 -25.06
N SER A 26 9.87 -1.24 -24.51
CA SER A 26 9.34 -1.07 -23.15
C SER A 26 8.15 -2.01 -22.94
N ILE A 27 8.15 -2.71 -21.81
CA ILE A 27 7.01 -3.55 -21.37
C ILE A 27 6.03 -2.73 -20.52
N THR A 28 6.31 -1.44 -20.34
CA THR A 28 5.53 -0.51 -19.54
C THR A 28 4.55 0.29 -20.39
N THR A 29 3.29 0.33 -19.96
CA THR A 29 2.27 1.23 -20.48
C THR A 29 1.81 2.19 -19.39
N TRP A 30 1.60 3.45 -19.75
CA TRP A 30 1.07 4.48 -18.85
C TRP A 30 -0.38 4.75 -19.22
N ASP A 31 -1.29 4.65 -18.25
CA ASP A 31 -2.72 4.83 -18.48
C ASP A 31 -3.35 5.68 -17.38
N TYR A 32 -4.00 6.78 -17.77
CA TYR A 32 -4.79 7.59 -16.87
C TYR A 32 -6.19 7.77 -17.46
N SER A 33 -7.18 7.47 -16.65
CA SER A 33 -8.56 7.83 -16.90
C SER A 33 -9.24 8.26 -15.59
N LEU A 34 -10.37 8.93 -15.71
CA LEU A 34 -11.23 9.18 -14.56
C LEU A 34 -11.67 7.85 -13.88
N ASP A 35 -11.77 6.77 -14.66
CA ASP A 35 -12.09 5.44 -14.13
C ASP A 35 -10.98 4.89 -13.24
N SER A 36 -9.72 4.89 -13.72
CA SER A 36 -8.56 4.46 -12.92
C SER A 36 -8.41 5.31 -11.66
N GLU A 37 -8.61 6.62 -11.76
CA GLU A 37 -8.54 7.53 -10.61
C GLU A 37 -9.65 7.23 -9.58
N THR A 38 -10.87 6.94 -10.04
CA THR A 38 -11.98 6.56 -9.15
C THR A 38 -11.74 5.20 -8.49
N ARG A 39 -11.19 4.23 -9.22
CA ARG A 39 -10.82 2.92 -8.65
C ARG A 39 -9.74 3.07 -7.58
N ARG A 40 -8.74 3.93 -7.81
CA ARG A 40 -7.71 4.27 -6.81
C ARG A 40 -8.32 4.92 -5.57
N LEU A 41 -9.26 5.82 -5.76
CA LEU A 41 -9.98 6.44 -4.64
C LEU A 41 -10.72 5.40 -3.80
N LEU A 42 -11.45 4.49 -4.45
CA LEU A 42 -12.20 3.43 -3.79
C LEU A 42 -11.29 2.39 -3.11
N HIS A 43 -10.16 2.06 -3.72
CA HIS A 43 -9.10 1.26 -3.08
C HIS A 43 -8.61 1.91 -1.78
N THR A 44 -8.33 3.22 -1.85
CA THR A 44 -7.87 3.97 -0.69
C THR A 44 -8.96 4.05 0.37
N ALA A 45 -10.21 4.26 -0.02
CA ALA A 45 -11.37 4.25 0.87
C ALA A 45 -11.56 2.89 1.57
N HIS A 46 -11.37 1.78 0.86
CA HIS A 46 -11.38 0.44 1.45
C HIS A 46 -10.31 0.33 2.56
N LEU A 47 -9.04 0.65 2.25
CA LEU A 47 -7.94 0.58 3.21
C LEU A 47 -8.14 1.49 4.42
N ILE A 48 -8.76 2.65 4.22
CA ILE A 48 -9.22 3.55 5.29
C ILE A 48 -10.28 2.85 6.15
N ALA A 49 -11.32 2.29 5.53
CA ALA A 49 -12.49 1.74 6.21
C ALA A 49 -12.21 0.46 7.00
N ILE A 50 -11.26 -0.37 6.54
CA ILE A 50 -10.79 -1.55 7.29
C ILE A 50 -9.69 -1.20 8.31
N GLY A 51 -9.29 0.08 8.39
CA GLY A 51 -8.33 0.58 9.38
C GLY A 51 -6.86 0.28 9.06
N PHE A 52 -6.53 -0.21 7.86
CA PHE A 52 -5.16 -0.59 7.47
C PHE A 52 -4.16 0.56 7.70
N TYR A 53 -4.47 1.75 7.20
CA TYR A 53 -3.58 2.92 7.34
C TYR A 53 -3.36 3.31 8.80
N ARG A 54 -4.43 3.29 9.61
CA ARG A 54 -4.36 3.61 11.03
C ARG A 54 -3.51 2.60 11.81
N VAL A 55 -3.71 1.30 11.55
CA VAL A 55 -2.94 0.22 12.21
C VAL A 55 -1.46 0.31 11.85
N ASN A 56 -1.14 0.68 10.61
CA ASN A 56 0.24 0.79 10.13
C ASN A 56 0.85 2.19 10.28
N GLN A 57 0.24 3.07 11.09
CA GLN A 57 0.78 4.39 11.44
C GLN A 57 0.89 5.37 10.27
N PHE A 58 0.12 5.16 9.19
CA PHE A 58 -0.04 6.17 8.15
C PHE A 58 -0.99 7.28 8.59
N LEU A 59 -0.71 8.48 8.10
CA LEU A 59 -1.53 9.67 8.28
C LEU A 59 -2.34 9.91 7.02
N VAL A 60 -3.66 9.80 7.14
CA VAL A 60 -4.57 10.17 6.04
C VAL A 60 -4.84 11.66 6.13
N LEU A 61 -4.47 12.40 5.08
CA LEU A 61 -4.55 13.85 5.01
C LEU A 61 -5.29 14.28 3.74
N PRO A 62 -5.89 15.50 3.73
CA PRO A 62 -6.61 15.99 2.56
C PRO A 62 -5.68 16.12 1.35
N TYR A 63 -6.21 15.89 0.14
CA TYR A 63 -5.48 16.05 -1.14
C TYR A 63 -4.77 17.41 -1.29
N SER A 64 -5.27 18.46 -0.66
CA SER A 64 -4.61 19.78 -0.64
C SER A 64 -3.24 19.78 0.03
N TYR A 65 -2.92 18.75 0.81
CA TYR A 65 -1.61 18.54 1.43
C TYR A 65 -0.61 18.05 0.39
N LYS A 66 0.30 18.94 -0.05
CA LYS A 66 1.23 18.70 -1.16
C LYS A 66 2.59 18.11 -0.77
N ALA A 67 2.79 17.71 0.49
CA ALA A 67 4.07 17.11 0.88
C ALA A 67 4.06 15.61 0.57
N HIS A 68 5.09 15.16 -0.16
CA HIS A 68 5.33 13.76 -0.43
C HIS A 68 6.15 13.17 0.72
N ASP A 69 5.48 12.48 1.63
CA ASP A 69 6.08 11.68 2.69
C ASP A 69 5.49 10.28 2.64
N ALA A 70 6.33 9.24 2.78
CA ALA A 70 5.88 7.85 2.69
C ALA A 70 4.90 7.44 3.80
N SER A 71 4.83 8.20 4.91
CA SER A 71 3.84 8.01 5.96
C SER A 71 2.48 8.65 5.65
N ILE A 72 2.38 9.46 4.60
CA ILE A 72 1.19 10.24 4.29
C ILE A 72 0.40 9.60 3.15
N VAL A 73 -0.91 9.52 3.36
CA VAL A 73 -1.90 9.05 2.38
C VAL A 73 -2.78 10.23 2.04
N THR A 74 -2.74 10.68 0.78
CA THR A 74 -3.60 11.77 0.34
C THR A 74 -4.99 11.25 0.00
N PHE A 75 -6.04 11.91 0.46
CA PHE A 75 -7.41 11.53 0.14
C PHE A 75 -8.27 12.78 -0.05
N PRO A 76 -9.10 12.88 -1.09
CA PRO A 76 -9.85 14.09 -1.37
C PRO A 76 -11.02 14.24 -0.40
N ASP A 77 -11.33 15.48 -0.06
CA ASP A 77 -12.43 15.87 0.81
C ASP A 77 -13.71 15.99 -0.02
N LEU A 78 -14.35 14.86 -0.31
CA LEU A 78 -15.59 14.77 -1.09
C LEU A 78 -16.78 14.45 -0.18
N PRO A 79 -18.03 14.77 -0.59
CA PRO A 79 -19.21 14.52 0.23
C PRO A 79 -19.63 13.03 0.18
N TYR A 80 -18.76 12.11 0.61
CA TYR A 80 -18.96 10.65 0.55
C TYR A 80 -20.27 10.16 1.19
N LEU A 81 -20.74 10.86 2.23
CA LEU A 81 -21.99 10.53 2.94
C LEU A 81 -23.26 10.72 2.08
N THR A 82 -23.14 11.38 0.92
CA THR A 82 -24.22 11.44 -0.08
C THR A 82 -24.46 10.10 -0.76
N ILE A 83 -23.46 9.21 -0.76
CA ILE A 83 -23.60 7.84 -1.25
C ILE A 83 -24.05 6.97 -0.08
N HIS A 84 -25.23 6.36 -0.22
CA HIS A 84 -25.81 5.54 0.85
C HIS A 84 -24.86 4.42 1.29
N ASN A 85 -24.60 4.34 2.60
CA ASN A 85 -23.69 3.36 3.21
C ASN A 85 -22.28 3.30 2.61
N PHE A 86 -21.76 4.40 2.04
CA PHE A 86 -20.45 4.43 1.36
C PHE A 86 -19.35 3.68 2.11
N TRP A 87 -19.10 4.02 3.38
CA TRP A 87 -18.04 3.42 4.19
C TRP A 87 -18.25 1.93 4.48
N LYS A 88 -19.49 1.44 4.46
CA LYS A 88 -19.81 0.02 4.60
C LYS A 88 -19.61 -0.71 3.27
N GLU A 89 -20.06 -0.12 2.16
CA GLU A 89 -19.89 -0.73 0.83
C GLU A 89 -18.42 -0.88 0.44
N VAL A 90 -17.57 0.12 0.74
CA VAL A 90 -16.14 0.05 0.42
C VAL A 90 -15.39 -1.01 1.23
N GLN A 91 -15.86 -1.40 2.42
CA GLN A 91 -15.25 -2.49 3.21
C GLN A 91 -15.34 -3.84 2.49
N HIS A 92 -16.31 -4.01 1.59
CA HIS A 92 -16.52 -5.25 0.85
C HIS A 92 -15.75 -5.32 -0.49
N ILE A 93 -14.95 -4.30 -0.82
CA ILE A 93 -14.10 -4.32 -2.01
C ILE A 93 -12.99 -5.36 -1.83
N THR A 94 -12.82 -6.25 -2.80
CA THR A 94 -11.72 -7.22 -2.82
C THR A 94 -10.47 -6.60 -3.42
N VAL A 95 -9.47 -6.29 -2.57
CA VAL A 95 -8.23 -5.58 -2.98
C VAL A 95 -7.06 -6.48 -3.38
N GLY A 96 -7.20 -7.81 -3.26
CA GLY A 96 -6.15 -8.77 -3.61
C GLY A 96 -5.97 -9.02 -5.11
N GLN A 97 -6.82 -8.45 -5.97
CA GLN A 97 -6.81 -8.65 -7.41
C GLN A 97 -7.00 -7.30 -8.12
N PHE A 98 -6.12 -6.99 -9.07
CA PHE A 98 -6.25 -5.85 -9.97
C PHE A 98 -6.64 -6.34 -11.39
N PRO A 99 -7.58 -5.70 -12.09
CA PRO A 99 -8.35 -4.53 -11.65
C PRO A 99 -9.33 -4.87 -10.52
N LEU A 100 -9.56 -3.91 -9.62
CA LEU A 100 -10.39 -4.10 -8.44
C LEU A 100 -11.82 -4.46 -8.83
N HIS A 101 -12.36 -5.50 -8.19
CA HIS A 101 -13.78 -5.85 -8.33
C HIS A 101 -14.61 -4.90 -7.45
N ILE A 102 -15.28 -3.96 -8.10
CA ILE A 102 -16.07 -2.90 -7.47
C ILE A 102 -17.48 -2.96 -8.04
N LYS A 103 -18.48 -2.87 -7.17
CA LYS A 103 -19.89 -2.76 -7.57
C LYS A 103 -20.09 -1.54 -8.47
N GLU A 104 -20.65 -1.75 -9.65
CA GLU A 104 -20.77 -0.69 -10.67
C GLU A 104 -21.49 0.56 -10.16
N SER A 105 -22.54 0.41 -9.35
CA SER A 105 -23.24 1.55 -8.76
C SER A 105 -22.35 2.40 -7.85
N LEU A 106 -21.50 1.75 -7.03
CA LEU A 106 -20.56 2.44 -6.15
C LEU A 106 -19.49 3.17 -6.97
N LEU A 107 -18.99 2.51 -8.02
CA LEU A 107 -18.03 3.11 -8.95
C LEU A 107 -18.60 4.36 -9.62
N GLN A 108 -19.80 4.28 -10.21
CA GLN A 108 -20.42 5.41 -10.90
C GLN A 108 -20.77 6.57 -9.95
N SER A 109 -21.37 6.29 -8.79
CA SER A 109 -21.66 7.36 -7.82
C SER A 109 -20.40 8.06 -7.32
N THR A 110 -19.31 7.31 -7.09
CA THR A 110 -18.03 7.89 -6.67
C THR A 110 -17.38 8.68 -7.81
N LYS A 111 -17.47 8.17 -9.05
CA LYS A 111 -16.97 8.84 -10.25
C LYS A 111 -17.60 10.22 -10.43
N THR A 112 -18.91 10.33 -10.21
CA THR A 112 -19.62 11.63 -10.24
C THR A 112 -19.09 12.60 -9.18
N LEU A 113 -18.74 12.13 -7.98
CA LEU A 113 -18.12 12.99 -6.96
C LEU A 113 -16.74 13.51 -7.39
N VAL A 114 -15.91 12.64 -7.97
CA VAL A 114 -14.57 13.00 -8.46
C VAL A 114 -14.66 13.99 -9.63
N GLU A 115 -15.58 13.74 -10.57
CA GLU A 115 -15.82 14.61 -11.72
C GLU A 115 -16.27 16.02 -11.29
N ASN A 116 -17.23 16.10 -10.37
CA ASN A 116 -17.74 17.38 -9.85
C ASN A 116 -16.69 18.17 -9.05
N ALA A 117 -15.70 17.49 -8.47
CA ALA A 117 -14.62 18.13 -7.72
C ALA A 117 -13.55 18.76 -8.62
N HIS A 118 -13.61 18.57 -9.94
CA HIS A 118 -12.67 19.13 -10.92
C HIS A 118 -11.21 18.86 -10.56
N ILE A 119 -10.92 17.65 -10.07
CA ILE A 119 -9.57 17.31 -9.61
C ILE A 119 -8.62 17.28 -10.79
N GLN A 120 -7.47 17.94 -10.64
CA GLN A 120 -6.49 18.04 -11.70
C GLN A 120 -5.91 16.66 -12.02
N LYS A 121 -5.72 16.41 -13.32
CA LYS A 121 -5.03 15.23 -13.80
C LYS A 121 -3.58 15.22 -13.26
N PRO A 122 -3.12 14.10 -12.68
CA PRO A 122 -1.75 13.97 -12.21
C PRO A 122 -0.75 14.16 -13.35
N GLN A 123 0.33 14.88 -13.06
CA GLN A 123 1.40 15.12 -14.03
C GLN A 123 2.40 13.96 -14.05
N SER A 124 2.53 13.28 -15.19
CA SER A 124 3.40 12.09 -15.32
C SER A 124 4.41 12.14 -16.46
N ASP A 125 4.36 13.14 -17.34
CA ASP A 125 5.18 13.16 -18.57
C ASP A 125 6.69 13.09 -18.30
N THR A 126 7.15 13.78 -17.26
CA THR A 126 8.56 13.80 -16.86
C THR A 126 9.01 12.43 -16.37
N ILE A 127 8.27 11.83 -15.44
CA ILE A 127 8.62 10.51 -14.90
C ILE A 127 8.48 9.42 -15.96
N GLN A 128 7.52 9.50 -16.87
CA GLN A 128 7.40 8.57 -18.00
C GLN A 128 8.67 8.55 -18.87
N LYS A 129 9.24 9.72 -19.20
CA LYS A 129 10.48 9.83 -19.97
C LYS A 129 11.71 9.34 -19.20
N ILE A 130 11.74 9.54 -17.88
CA ILE A 130 12.83 9.03 -17.04
C ILE A 130 12.73 7.50 -16.95
N TRP A 131 11.53 6.99 -16.64
CA TRP A 131 11.26 5.55 -16.53
C TRP A 131 11.57 4.81 -17.82
N GLN A 132 11.18 5.32 -18.99
CA GLN A 132 11.49 4.68 -20.27
C GLN A 132 13.00 4.44 -20.49
N ARG A 133 13.85 5.29 -19.92
CA ARG A 133 15.31 5.14 -19.97
C ARG A 133 15.85 4.25 -18.85
N ALA A 134 15.20 4.26 -17.69
CA ALA A 134 15.60 3.51 -16.50
C ALA A 134 15.15 2.04 -16.54
N GLU A 135 14.01 1.74 -17.16
CA GLU A 135 13.30 0.47 -17.10
C GLU A 135 14.21 -0.75 -17.35
N PRO A 136 15.02 -0.82 -18.44
CA PRO A 136 15.86 -1.99 -18.66
C PRO A 136 16.91 -2.18 -17.56
N ALA A 137 17.57 -1.09 -17.14
CA ALA A 137 18.60 -1.09 -16.12
C ALA A 137 18.04 -1.52 -14.74
N ILE A 138 16.85 -1.03 -14.41
CA ILE A 138 16.16 -1.35 -13.16
C ILE A 138 15.72 -2.81 -13.16
N LEU A 139 15.10 -3.31 -14.23
CA LEU A 139 14.67 -4.70 -14.32
C LEU A 139 15.85 -5.67 -14.25
N ASP A 140 16.95 -5.39 -14.95
CA ASP A 140 18.17 -6.20 -14.87
C ASP A 140 18.78 -6.17 -13.46
N GLY A 141 18.77 -5.00 -12.81
CA GLY A 141 19.22 -4.85 -11.42
C GLY A 141 18.37 -5.67 -10.44
N ILE A 142 17.04 -5.62 -10.58
CA ILE A 142 16.11 -6.44 -9.78
C ILE A 142 16.39 -7.92 -10.00
N TYR A 143 16.46 -8.39 -11.24
CA TYR A 143 16.71 -9.80 -11.54
C TYR A 143 18.10 -10.29 -11.14
N SER A 144 19.07 -9.39 -10.98
CA SER A 144 20.38 -9.74 -10.42
C SER A 144 20.30 -10.00 -8.91
N LEU A 145 19.36 -9.37 -8.20
CA LEU A 145 19.12 -9.56 -6.77
C LEU A 145 18.18 -10.74 -6.49
N VAL A 146 17.20 -10.98 -7.36
CA VAL A 146 16.25 -12.10 -7.28
C VAL A 146 16.27 -12.96 -8.56
N PRO A 147 17.37 -13.71 -8.80
CA PRO A 147 17.61 -14.40 -10.08
C PRO A 147 16.56 -15.48 -10.40
N ASN A 148 15.95 -16.08 -9.40
CA ASN A 148 14.87 -17.07 -9.57
C ASN A 148 13.56 -16.45 -10.11
N LYS A 149 13.42 -15.13 -10.11
CA LYS A 149 12.26 -14.40 -10.64
C LYS A 149 12.53 -13.80 -12.04
N LYS A 150 13.66 -14.11 -12.67
CA LYS A 150 14.05 -13.52 -13.95
C LYS A 150 13.01 -13.80 -15.04
N GLY A 151 12.56 -12.73 -15.69
CA GLY A 151 11.58 -12.79 -16.79
C GLY A 151 10.14 -13.01 -16.34
N THR A 152 9.85 -12.99 -15.03
CA THR A 152 8.48 -13.15 -14.53
C THR A 152 7.60 -11.94 -14.86
N ILE A 153 8.16 -10.72 -14.86
CA ILE A 153 7.41 -9.51 -15.25
C ILE A 153 7.33 -9.44 -16.77
N GLN A 154 6.15 -9.67 -17.34
CA GLN A 154 5.90 -9.61 -18.79
C GLN A 154 5.31 -8.27 -19.23
N LYS A 155 4.63 -7.56 -18.32
CA LYS A 155 3.97 -6.29 -18.59
C LYS A 155 3.92 -5.44 -17.32
N ILE A 156 4.10 -4.13 -17.46
CA ILE A 156 3.89 -3.15 -16.39
C ILE A 156 2.83 -2.16 -16.84
N ILE A 157 1.84 -1.88 -16.01
CA ILE A 157 0.81 -0.86 -16.23
C ILE A 157 0.95 0.14 -15.09
N ILE A 158 1.25 1.39 -15.43
CA ILE A 158 1.37 2.47 -14.46
C ILE A 158 0.17 3.39 -14.63
N HIS A 159 -0.59 3.55 -13.55
CA HIS A 159 -1.67 4.51 -13.41
C HIS A 159 -1.19 5.70 -12.57
N PRO A 160 -0.83 6.84 -13.18
CA PRO A 160 -0.62 8.06 -12.43
C PRO A 160 -1.86 8.40 -11.63
N THR A 161 -1.70 8.86 -10.39
CA THR A 161 -2.83 9.24 -9.53
C THR A 161 -2.52 10.44 -8.65
N SER A 162 -3.55 11.19 -8.28
CA SER A 162 -3.48 12.28 -7.32
C SER A 162 -3.70 11.81 -5.87
N PHE A 163 -4.14 10.56 -5.66
CA PHE A 163 -4.57 10.05 -4.35
C PHE A 163 -3.86 8.79 -3.86
N GLY A 164 -3.96 8.62 -2.54
CA GLY A 164 -3.61 7.44 -1.78
C GLY A 164 -2.19 7.50 -1.22
N SER A 165 -1.66 6.32 -0.88
CA SER A 165 -0.25 6.10 -0.59
C SER A 165 0.63 6.43 -1.81
N THR A 166 1.93 6.55 -1.57
CA THR A 166 2.97 6.75 -2.59
C THR A 166 2.81 5.83 -3.79
N CYS A 167 2.62 4.55 -3.53
CA CYS A 167 2.34 3.56 -4.55
C CYS A 167 1.40 2.47 -4.03
N SER A 168 0.69 1.81 -4.93
CA SER A 168 0.03 0.52 -4.67
C SER A 168 0.10 -0.35 -5.91
N PHE A 169 0.16 -1.66 -5.74
CA PHE A 169 0.40 -2.60 -6.82
C PHE A 169 -0.26 -3.95 -6.52
N ASN A 170 -0.49 -4.74 -7.57
CA ASN A 170 -0.81 -6.15 -7.43
C ASN A 170 0.45 -6.97 -7.09
N ILE A 171 0.26 -8.13 -6.47
CA ILE A 171 1.33 -9.10 -6.20
C ILE A 171 1.41 -10.07 -7.39
N ILE A 172 2.62 -10.31 -7.89
CA ILE A 172 2.86 -11.37 -8.87
C ILE A 172 2.67 -12.72 -8.18
N THR A 173 1.89 -13.59 -8.80
CA THR A 173 1.63 -14.97 -8.36
C THR A 173 1.82 -15.91 -9.55
N HIS A 174 1.66 -17.22 -9.34
CA HIS A 174 1.75 -18.19 -10.44
C HIS A 174 0.80 -17.93 -11.63
N ASN A 175 -0.33 -17.24 -11.41
CA ASN A 175 -1.30 -16.90 -12.46
C ASN A 175 -1.23 -15.45 -12.95
N ILE A 176 -0.38 -14.62 -12.34
CA ILE A 176 -0.31 -13.18 -12.60
C ILE A 176 1.14 -12.81 -12.91
N ASN A 177 1.41 -12.54 -14.18
CA ASN A 177 2.75 -12.23 -14.70
C ASN A 177 2.90 -10.78 -15.17
N TYR A 178 1.99 -9.90 -14.75
CA TYR A 178 2.04 -8.46 -14.99
C TYR A 178 1.95 -7.70 -13.68
N ILE A 179 2.50 -6.49 -13.67
CA ILE A 179 2.39 -5.57 -12.54
C ILE A 179 1.53 -4.39 -12.97
N GLU A 180 0.39 -4.21 -12.32
CA GLU A 180 -0.42 -3.00 -12.38
C GLU A 180 -0.15 -2.21 -11.09
N LEU A 181 0.25 -0.95 -11.23
CA LEU A 181 0.56 -0.08 -10.10
C LEU A 181 -0.06 1.31 -10.27
N TYR A 182 -0.45 1.90 -9.15
CA TYR A 182 -0.88 3.29 -9.05
C TYR A 182 0.25 4.11 -8.45
N LEU A 183 0.76 5.09 -9.19
CA LEU A 183 1.88 5.93 -8.79
C LEU A 183 1.37 7.34 -8.47
N GLN A 184 1.55 7.79 -7.24
CA GLN A 184 1.19 9.15 -6.85
C GLN A 184 2.03 10.17 -7.64
N GLU A 185 1.41 11.28 -8.05
CA GLU A 185 2.09 12.37 -8.74
C GLU A 185 3.32 12.86 -7.95
N GLY A 186 4.34 13.34 -8.67
CA GLY A 186 5.58 13.82 -8.06
C GLY A 186 6.59 12.75 -7.65
N LEU A 187 6.22 11.47 -7.69
CA LEU A 187 7.12 10.37 -7.31
C LEU A 187 7.99 9.85 -8.46
N GLY A 188 9.17 9.35 -8.07
CA GLY A 188 10.27 9.02 -8.97
C GLY A 188 10.46 7.53 -9.25
N VAL A 189 11.59 7.22 -9.91
CA VAL A 189 11.98 5.86 -10.29
C VAL A 189 12.16 4.96 -9.08
N ALA A 190 12.62 5.51 -7.95
CA ALA A 190 12.78 4.74 -6.72
C ALA A 190 11.46 4.14 -6.23
N THR A 191 10.35 4.87 -6.33
CA THR A 191 9.01 4.39 -5.93
C THR A 191 8.50 3.31 -6.86
N ILE A 192 8.70 3.47 -8.18
CA ILE A 192 8.36 2.42 -9.15
C ILE A 192 9.19 1.15 -8.84
N THR A 193 10.48 1.32 -8.55
CA THR A 193 11.40 0.22 -8.23
C THR A 193 10.99 -0.54 -6.97
N GLU A 194 10.64 0.17 -5.89
CA GLU A 194 10.08 -0.41 -4.66
C GLU A 194 8.84 -1.26 -4.98
N ALA A 195 7.90 -0.72 -5.74
CA ALA A 195 6.67 -1.41 -6.10
C ALA A 195 6.93 -2.71 -6.89
N LEU A 196 7.87 -2.69 -7.84
CA LEU A 196 8.24 -3.89 -8.60
C LEU A 196 8.87 -4.97 -7.71
N ILE A 197 9.79 -4.59 -6.81
CA ILE A 197 10.40 -5.53 -5.87
C ILE A 197 9.36 -6.11 -4.93
N SER A 198 8.52 -5.26 -4.34
CA SER A 198 7.48 -5.69 -3.43
C SER A 198 6.48 -6.61 -4.12
N SER A 199 6.05 -6.30 -5.34
CA SER A 199 5.17 -7.15 -6.14
C SER A 199 5.77 -8.55 -6.37
N LEU A 200 7.08 -8.64 -6.63
CA LEU A 200 7.78 -9.90 -6.91
C LEU A 200 8.05 -10.77 -5.69
N THR A 201 8.24 -10.15 -4.53
CA THR A 201 8.78 -10.82 -3.33
C THR A 201 7.75 -11.00 -2.21
N ARG A 202 6.67 -10.23 -2.20
CA ARG A 202 5.69 -10.21 -1.10
C ARG A 202 5.00 -11.56 -0.86
N GLU A 203 4.64 -12.28 -1.93
CA GLU A 203 4.07 -13.63 -1.80
C GLU A 203 5.06 -14.57 -1.09
N ASP A 204 6.35 -14.53 -1.43
CA ASP A 204 7.36 -15.36 -0.78
C ASP A 204 7.54 -14.97 0.70
N VAL A 205 7.50 -13.68 1.02
CA VAL A 205 7.58 -13.20 2.41
C VAL A 205 6.40 -13.73 3.23
N PHE A 206 5.18 -13.65 2.70
CA PHE A 206 3.99 -14.07 3.43
C PHE A 206 3.88 -15.60 3.52
N GLU A 207 3.96 -16.29 2.38
CA GLU A 207 3.61 -17.72 2.29
C GLU A 207 4.77 -18.65 2.65
N LYS A 208 6.03 -18.24 2.38
CA LYS A 208 7.20 -19.10 2.61
C LYS A 208 7.97 -18.74 3.88
N LEU A 209 8.02 -17.45 4.20
CA LEU A 209 8.78 -16.96 5.36
C LEU A 209 7.90 -16.68 6.58
N GLY A 210 6.57 -16.64 6.42
CA GLY A 210 5.64 -16.28 7.49
C GLY A 210 5.83 -14.85 7.99
N GLY A 211 6.39 -13.97 7.15
CA GLY A 211 6.61 -12.56 7.45
C GLY A 211 5.34 -11.73 7.35
N LEU A 212 5.35 -10.52 7.90
CA LEU A 212 4.24 -9.58 7.86
C LEU A 212 4.50 -8.51 6.80
N TRP A 213 3.50 -7.64 6.62
CA TRP A 213 3.59 -6.51 5.69
C TRP A 213 4.82 -5.64 5.97
N GLN A 214 5.13 -5.36 7.24
CA GLN A 214 6.30 -4.54 7.60
C GLN A 214 7.63 -5.18 7.20
N GLU A 215 7.79 -6.50 7.31
CA GLU A 215 9.00 -7.19 6.85
C GLU A 215 9.10 -7.16 5.32
N SER A 216 7.97 -7.29 4.61
CA SER A 216 7.95 -7.14 3.15
C SER A 216 8.38 -5.74 2.72
N GLU A 217 7.88 -4.68 3.37
CA GLU A 217 8.31 -3.31 3.04
C GLU A 217 9.75 -3.04 3.46
N LEU A 218 10.19 -3.55 4.61
CA LEU A 218 11.59 -3.41 5.05
C LEU A 218 12.56 -4.00 4.04
N LEU A 219 12.23 -5.15 3.45
CA LEU A 219 13.02 -5.78 2.40
C LEU A 219 13.11 -4.87 1.16
N ALA A 220 11.98 -4.34 0.68
CA ALA A 220 11.96 -3.47 -0.48
C ALA A 220 12.71 -2.15 -0.24
N ASP A 221 12.47 -1.49 0.91
CA ASP A 221 13.17 -0.30 1.36
C ASP A 221 14.69 -0.50 1.36
N TRP A 222 15.16 -1.63 1.92
CA TRP A 222 16.57 -1.96 1.96
C TRP A 222 17.15 -2.22 0.56
N LEU A 223 16.45 -2.98 -0.29
CA LEU A 223 16.90 -3.27 -1.65
C LEU A 223 17.01 -2.00 -2.49
N VAL A 224 16.05 -1.09 -2.39
CA VAL A 224 16.06 0.17 -3.14
C VAL A 224 17.14 1.14 -2.63
N THR A 225 17.42 1.15 -1.33
CA THR A 225 18.31 2.20 -0.75
C THR A 225 19.73 1.75 -0.42
N GLN A 226 19.95 0.46 -0.16
CA GLN A 226 21.22 -0.06 0.37
C GLN A 226 21.87 -1.13 -0.50
N SER A 227 21.15 -1.75 -1.43
CA SER A 227 21.72 -2.82 -2.27
C SER A 227 22.48 -2.28 -3.49
N SER A 228 23.01 -3.18 -4.34
CA SER A 228 23.61 -2.81 -5.63
C SER A 228 22.63 -2.07 -6.56
N LEU A 229 21.33 -2.35 -6.44
CA LEU A 229 20.28 -1.64 -7.19
C LEU A 229 20.19 -0.16 -6.81
N ALA A 230 20.58 0.23 -5.60
CA ALA A 230 20.52 1.62 -5.13
C ALA A 230 21.36 2.57 -6.00
N GLN A 231 22.48 2.10 -6.55
CA GLN A 231 23.32 2.92 -7.44
C GLN A 231 22.65 3.14 -8.80
N ILE A 232 21.94 2.12 -9.31
CA ILE A 232 21.15 2.23 -10.54
C ILE A 232 20.00 3.21 -10.32
N VAL A 233 19.28 3.07 -9.21
CA VAL A 233 18.18 3.98 -8.84
C VAL A 233 18.68 5.42 -8.74
N LYS A 234 19.77 5.68 -7.99
CA LYS A 234 20.36 7.03 -7.82
C LYS A 234 20.77 7.69 -9.14
N HIS A 235 21.16 6.91 -10.15
CA HIS A 235 21.51 7.44 -11.46
C HIS A 235 20.30 8.10 -12.16
N TYR A 236 19.10 7.57 -11.96
CA TYR A 236 17.87 8.07 -12.57
C TYR A 236 17.01 8.91 -11.63
N ASP A 237 17.24 8.81 -10.32
CA ASP A 237 16.48 9.48 -9.27
C ASP A 237 17.43 10.17 -8.27
N ASN A 238 18.03 11.27 -8.72
CA ASN A 238 19.09 11.98 -7.98
C ASN A 238 18.55 12.97 -6.94
N THR A 239 17.23 13.03 -6.76
CA THR A 239 16.58 14.12 -6.01
C THR A 239 16.53 13.90 -4.50
N ASN A 240 17.02 12.75 -3.99
CA ASN A 240 16.87 12.31 -2.59
C ASN A 240 15.40 12.36 -2.09
N THR A 241 14.42 12.37 -3.00
CA THR A 241 12.99 12.46 -2.64
C THR A 241 12.41 11.14 -2.17
N PHE A 242 13.08 10.02 -2.46
CA PHE A 242 12.63 8.73 -1.97
C PHE A 242 12.77 8.63 -0.45
N SER A 243 11.63 8.53 0.23
CA SER A 243 11.55 8.25 1.65
C SER A 243 11.14 6.78 1.82
N PRO A 244 11.98 5.93 2.45
CA PRO A 244 11.62 4.54 2.73
C PRO A 244 10.35 4.46 3.59
N THR A 245 9.41 3.59 3.21
CA THR A 245 8.09 3.50 3.83
C THR A 245 8.18 3.21 5.32
N ILE A 246 9.00 2.25 5.72
CA ILE A 246 9.18 1.86 7.14
C ILE A 246 9.81 3.00 7.95
N LYS A 247 10.74 3.75 7.35
CA LYS A 247 11.35 4.90 8.02
C LYS A 247 10.34 6.02 8.23
N GLY A 248 9.51 6.29 7.21
CA GLY A 248 8.44 7.28 7.27
C GLY A 248 7.45 6.98 8.38
N ILE A 249 6.79 5.82 8.34
CA ILE A 249 5.72 5.47 9.29
C ILE A 249 6.21 5.33 10.75
N ARG A 250 7.49 5.01 10.96
CA ARG A 250 8.08 4.90 12.30
C ARG A 250 8.55 6.25 12.86
N ASN A 251 8.53 7.31 12.07
CA ASN A 251 8.94 8.63 12.54
C ASN A 251 7.89 9.20 13.52
N LYS A 252 8.28 9.38 14.78
CA LYS A 252 7.35 9.74 15.87
C LYS A 252 7.17 11.24 16.08
N GLU A 253 7.83 12.08 15.29
CA GLU A 253 7.90 13.54 15.50
C GLU A 253 6.87 14.34 14.69
N GLN A 254 5.61 13.88 14.63
CA GLN A 254 4.56 14.53 13.83
C GLN A 254 3.23 14.74 14.58
N PRO A 255 3.23 15.40 15.76
CA PRO A 255 2.02 15.56 16.56
C PRO A 255 0.94 16.38 15.85
N GLN A 256 1.32 17.45 15.13
CA GLN A 256 0.35 18.28 14.40
C GLN A 256 -0.31 17.51 13.25
N LEU A 257 0.49 16.82 12.43
CA LEU A 257 -0.06 16.02 11.31
C LEU A 257 -0.95 14.87 11.81
N THR A 258 -0.66 14.33 12.99
CA THR A 258 -1.53 13.33 13.63
C THR A 258 -2.90 13.95 13.98
N LEU A 259 -2.91 15.14 14.58
CA LEU A 259 -4.16 15.86 14.89
C LEU A 259 -4.94 16.21 13.62
N ASP A 260 -4.25 16.70 12.58
CA ASP A 260 -4.86 17.05 11.30
C ASP A 260 -5.49 15.81 10.64
N SER A 261 -4.79 14.68 10.69
CA SER A 261 -5.33 13.41 10.20
C SER A 261 -6.57 12.98 10.98
N GLU A 262 -6.55 13.05 12.31
CA GLU A 262 -7.73 12.72 13.14
C GLU A 262 -8.94 13.61 12.84
N GLN A 263 -8.71 14.91 12.67
CA GLN A 263 -9.76 15.85 12.28
C GLN A 263 -10.31 15.51 10.89
N PHE A 264 -9.43 15.16 9.95
CA PHE A 264 -9.83 14.76 8.63
C PHE A 264 -10.65 13.46 8.63
N TYR A 265 -10.24 12.45 9.41
CA TYR A 265 -11.02 11.22 9.62
C TYR A 265 -12.45 11.51 10.12
N LYS A 266 -12.59 12.43 11.08
CA LYS A 266 -13.90 12.86 11.61
C LYS A 266 -14.72 13.57 10.54
N LYS A 267 -14.09 14.47 9.77
CA LYS A 267 -14.74 15.21 8.68
C LYS A 267 -15.31 14.28 7.61
N LEU A 268 -14.56 13.25 7.23
CA LEU A 268 -14.97 12.26 6.24
C LEU A 268 -16.16 11.38 6.69
N GLY A 269 -16.58 11.48 7.96
CA GLY A 269 -17.64 10.65 8.51
C GLY A 269 -17.28 9.17 8.55
N ILE A 270 -15.99 8.84 8.55
CA ILE A 270 -15.52 7.47 8.67
C ILE A 270 -15.94 6.99 10.05
N PRO A 271 -16.66 5.85 10.16
CA PRO A 271 -16.94 5.25 11.44
C PRO A 271 -15.61 5.07 12.17
N THR A 272 -15.39 5.85 13.23
CA THR A 272 -14.29 5.57 14.14
C THR A 272 -14.72 4.29 14.84
N GLY A 273 -14.29 3.15 14.27
CA GLY A 273 -14.76 1.84 14.69
C GLY A 273 -14.69 1.76 16.21
N THR A 274 -15.73 1.18 16.80
CA THR A 274 -15.63 0.64 18.15
C THR A 274 -14.33 -0.15 18.21
N PRO A 275 -13.46 0.08 19.21
CA PRO A 275 -12.21 -0.66 19.32
C PRO A 275 -12.52 -2.14 19.10
N PRO A 276 -11.79 -2.84 18.21
CA PRO A 276 -12.13 -4.21 17.86
C PRO A 276 -12.23 -5.05 19.13
N PHE A 277 -11.40 -4.80 20.14
CA PHE A 277 -11.60 -5.36 21.47
C PHE A 277 -12.03 -4.31 22.48
N SER A 278 -13.07 -4.62 23.24
CA SER A 278 -13.57 -3.81 24.36
C SER A 278 -13.94 -4.70 25.54
N LEU A 279 -14.19 -4.07 26.70
CA LEU A 279 -14.79 -4.74 27.84
C LEU A 279 -16.24 -4.30 27.98
N THR A 280 -17.15 -5.26 28.00
CA THR A 280 -18.55 -5.05 28.41
C THR A 280 -18.75 -5.81 29.70
N SER A 281 -18.85 -5.11 30.83
CA SER A 281 -18.98 -5.72 32.16
C SER A 281 -17.92 -6.81 32.42
N ASP A 282 -16.64 -6.45 32.23
CA ASP A 282 -15.46 -7.33 32.37
C ASP A 282 -15.37 -8.54 31.41
N THR A 283 -16.30 -8.65 30.47
CA THR A 283 -16.25 -9.65 29.40
C THR A 283 -15.52 -9.08 28.19
N PRO A 284 -14.44 -9.72 27.71
CA PRO A 284 -13.84 -9.37 26.43
C PRO A 284 -14.85 -9.51 25.29
N THR A 285 -15.02 -8.45 24.52
CA THR A 285 -15.85 -8.45 23.33
C THR A 285 -15.03 -8.12 22.09
N LEU A 286 -15.28 -8.80 20.98
CA LEU A 286 -14.81 -8.45 19.65
C LEU A 286 -15.95 -7.72 18.90
N TYR A 287 -15.79 -6.44 18.55
CA TYR A 287 -16.84 -5.61 17.93
C TYR A 287 -18.18 -5.67 18.67
N ALA A 288 -18.14 -5.50 20.00
CA ALA A 288 -19.30 -5.60 20.90
C ALA A 288 -19.96 -7.00 21.02
N HIS A 289 -19.40 -8.04 20.39
CA HIS A 289 -19.83 -9.43 20.60
C HIS A 289 -18.92 -10.13 21.62
N PRO A 290 -19.45 -10.79 22.66
CA PRO A 290 -18.65 -11.56 23.61
C PRO A 290 -17.79 -12.61 22.93
N ILE A 291 -16.51 -12.67 23.29
CA ILE A 291 -15.61 -13.73 22.83
C ILE A 291 -15.90 -14.97 23.68
N GLN A 292 -16.39 -16.03 23.02
CA GLN A 292 -16.77 -17.27 23.69
C GLN A 292 -15.58 -18.22 23.83
N ASN A 293 -15.70 -19.19 24.75
CA ASN A 293 -14.75 -20.29 24.95
C ASN A 293 -13.33 -19.89 25.36
N LEU A 294 -13.15 -18.72 25.97
CA LEU A 294 -11.88 -18.36 26.61
C LEU A 294 -11.73 -19.11 27.93
N THR A 295 -10.54 -19.66 28.17
CA THR A 295 -10.15 -20.11 29.51
C THR A 295 -10.02 -18.91 30.47
N ASP A 296 -10.01 -19.17 31.78
CA ASP A 296 -9.79 -18.12 32.79
C ASP A 296 -8.45 -17.38 32.57
N THR A 297 -7.42 -18.12 32.14
CA THR A 297 -6.10 -17.54 31.87
C THR A 297 -6.14 -16.62 30.65
N GLU A 298 -6.77 -17.05 29.55
CA GLU A 298 -6.92 -16.23 28.34
C GLU A 298 -7.79 -15.00 28.59
N THR A 299 -8.89 -15.16 29.34
CA THR A 299 -9.77 -14.06 29.75
C THR A 299 -8.99 -13.01 30.55
N ARG A 300 -8.18 -13.45 31.53
CA ARG A 300 -7.36 -12.54 32.34
C ARG A 300 -6.31 -11.80 31.50
N ILE A 301 -5.61 -12.52 30.62
CA ILE A 301 -4.60 -11.94 29.72
C ILE A 301 -5.26 -10.91 28.79
N LEU A 302 -6.37 -11.27 28.16
CA LEU A 302 -7.09 -10.41 27.22
C LEU A 302 -7.67 -9.16 27.92
N ASN A 303 -8.23 -9.32 29.13
CA ASN A 303 -8.67 -8.20 29.97
C ASN A 303 -7.53 -7.24 30.29
N LEU A 304 -6.35 -7.76 30.68
CA LEU A 304 -5.17 -6.93 30.94
C LEU A 304 -4.72 -6.17 29.70
N PHE A 305 -4.72 -6.81 28.52
CA PHE A 305 -4.36 -6.16 27.26
C PHE A 305 -5.35 -5.06 26.87
N ILE A 306 -6.66 -5.32 26.96
CA ILE A 306 -7.70 -4.34 26.65
C ILE A 306 -7.61 -3.16 27.63
N GLN A 307 -7.50 -3.42 28.95
CA GLN A 307 -7.38 -2.38 29.97
C GLN A 307 -6.10 -1.56 29.79
N LYS A 308 -4.96 -2.19 29.52
CA LYS A 308 -3.71 -1.47 29.24
C LYS A 308 -3.84 -0.62 27.98
N ALA A 309 -4.45 -1.14 26.92
CA ALA A 309 -4.70 -0.36 25.71
C ALA A 309 -5.62 0.85 25.97
N LEU A 310 -6.63 0.71 26.83
CA LEU A 310 -7.53 1.79 27.27
C LEU A 310 -6.87 2.81 28.22
N VAL A 311 -5.87 2.42 29.00
CA VAL A 311 -5.11 3.34 29.86
C VAL A 311 -4.06 4.11 29.05
N LEU A 312 -3.39 3.42 28.13
CA LEU A 312 -2.44 4.04 27.18
C LEU A 312 -3.15 4.99 26.22
N SER A 313 -4.45 4.80 25.98
CA SER A 313 -5.25 5.74 25.21
C SER A 313 -5.51 7.09 25.86
N LYS A 314 -5.33 7.18 27.19
CA LYS A 314 -5.56 8.38 27.99
C LYS A 314 -4.29 9.17 28.34
N ARG A 315 -3.07 8.65 28.10
CA ARG A 315 -1.84 9.25 28.67
C ARG A 315 -0.73 9.70 27.70
N SER A 316 -0.54 9.13 26.50
CA SER A 316 0.41 9.66 25.49
C SER A 316 0.43 8.80 24.22
N SER A 317 1.10 9.30 23.17
CA SER A 317 1.31 8.78 21.80
C SER A 317 1.02 7.29 21.50
N TYR A 318 0.35 7.08 20.36
CA TYR A 318 -0.28 5.86 19.85
C TYR A 318 0.58 4.58 19.75
N ALA A 319 1.91 4.67 19.91
CA ALA A 319 2.83 3.53 19.81
C ALA A 319 2.55 2.44 20.87
N CYS A 320 2.00 2.81 22.03
CA CYS A 320 1.74 1.87 23.12
C CYS A 320 0.36 1.18 23.00
N LYS A 321 -0.60 1.78 22.27
CA LYS A 321 -1.94 1.21 22.06
C LYS A 321 -1.90 -0.11 21.27
N HIS A 322 -1.01 -0.24 20.29
CA HIS A 322 -1.11 -1.27 19.25
C HIS A 322 -0.32 -2.55 19.54
N VAL A 323 0.71 -2.51 20.39
CA VAL A 323 1.42 -3.74 20.83
C VAL A 323 0.45 -4.67 21.56
N CYS A 324 -0.50 -4.14 22.33
CA CYS A 324 -1.49 -4.94 23.05
C CYS A 324 -2.53 -5.58 22.11
N TYR A 325 -3.08 -4.82 21.15
CA TYR A 325 -4.07 -5.35 20.20
C TYR A 325 -3.47 -6.37 19.22
N PHE A 326 -2.22 -6.16 18.79
CA PHE A 326 -1.51 -7.06 17.86
C PHE A 326 -1.18 -8.41 18.52
N TYR A 327 -0.80 -8.43 19.80
CA TYR A 327 -0.58 -9.67 20.56
C TYR A 327 -1.89 -10.44 20.85
N CYS A 328 -3.00 -9.74 21.12
CA CYS A 328 -4.32 -10.38 21.26
C CYS A 328 -4.80 -11.03 19.96
N TYR A 329 -4.55 -10.36 18.82
CA TYR A 329 -4.86 -10.89 17.50
C TYR A 329 -4.01 -12.16 17.21
N HIS A 330 -2.73 -12.16 17.56
CA HIS A 330 -1.84 -13.30 17.36
C HIS A 330 -2.07 -14.50 18.30
N MET A 331 -2.52 -14.29 19.54
CA MET A 331 -2.82 -15.41 20.46
C MET A 331 -4.04 -16.23 20.00
N LEU A 332 -5.07 -15.58 19.45
CA LEU A 332 -6.34 -16.25 19.12
C LEU A 332 -6.29 -17.02 17.77
N PHE A 333 -5.41 -16.64 16.85
CA PHE A 333 -5.23 -17.34 15.56
C PHE A 333 -4.48 -18.69 15.65
N ARG A 334 -4.03 -19.11 16.85
CA ARG A 334 -3.47 -20.46 17.07
C ARG A 334 -4.48 -21.48 17.57
N HIS A 335 -5.75 -21.10 17.79
CA HIS A 335 -6.78 -22.03 18.27
C HIS A 335 -7.66 -22.57 17.13
N PRO A 336 -7.73 -23.90 16.91
CA PRO A 336 -8.46 -24.51 15.78
C PRO A 336 -9.99 -24.27 15.79
N GLN A 337 -10.56 -23.71 16.86
CA GLN A 337 -11.98 -23.33 16.91
C GLN A 337 -12.28 -21.97 16.27
N PHE A 338 -11.27 -21.12 16.01
CA PHE A 338 -11.49 -19.78 15.41
C PHE A 338 -11.73 -19.85 13.89
N LEU A 339 -11.27 -20.91 13.21
CA LEU A 339 -11.56 -21.16 11.79
C LEU A 339 -13.06 -21.40 11.52
N ILE A 340 -13.83 -21.81 12.55
CA ILE A 340 -15.28 -22.08 12.43
C ILE A 340 -16.10 -20.78 12.46
N TYR A 341 -15.60 -19.72 13.11
CA TYR A 341 -16.31 -18.44 13.16
C TYR A 341 -16.14 -17.60 11.89
N CYS A 342 -15.00 -17.71 11.20
CA CYS A 342 -14.80 -17.06 9.90
C CYS A 342 -15.51 -17.78 8.75
N SER A 343 -15.80 -19.09 8.85
CA SER A 343 -16.59 -19.81 7.84
C SER A 343 -18.10 -19.54 7.90
N ASN A 344 -18.60 -19.01 9.02
CA ASN A 344 -20.04 -18.75 9.21
C ASN A 344 -20.46 -17.30 8.93
N PHE A 345 -19.54 -16.43 8.49
CA PHE A 345 -19.87 -15.09 7.96
C PHE A 345 -20.14 -15.08 6.44
N ASN A 346 -20.13 -16.26 5.80
CA ASN A 346 -20.53 -16.49 4.41
C ASN A 346 -21.78 -17.40 4.30
N ARG A 347 -22.83 -17.07 5.07
CA ARG A 347 -24.21 -17.49 4.78
C ARG A 347 -25.19 -16.38 5.10
#